data_AF-A0A6J4H5W5-F1
#
_entry.id   AF-A0A6J4H5W5-F1
#
_cell.length_a   1.000
_cell.length_b   1.000
_cell.length_c   1.000
_cell.angle_alpha   90.00
_cell.angle_beta   90.00
_cell.angle_gamma   90.00
#
_symmetry.space_group_name_H-M   'P 1'
#
loop_
_entity.id
_entity.type
_entity.pdbx_description
1 polymer ?
#
loop_
_entity_poly.entity_id
_entity_poly.type
_entity_poly.pdbx_seq_one_letter_code
_entity_poly.pdbx_strand_id
1 'polypeptide(L)' 'MMTSAYRSPVLVTGAAGDIGAIGRHLTAMLLAKGHQVRALVRREDGRAEGLRRLGAEVVRGDLTDLASAHRAI' A
#
# COMPACT_ATOMS: atom_id res chain seq x y z
N MET A 1 -15.36 19.84 11.88
CA MET A 1 -13.91 19.75 11.63
C MET A 1 -13.33 18.75 12.63
N MET A 2 -13.23 17.47 12.26
CA MET A 2 -12.64 16.44 13.13
C MET A 2 -11.18 16.23 12.73
N THR A 3 -10.26 16.83 13.48
CA THR A 3 -8.83 16.52 13.43
C THR A 3 -8.62 15.21 14.17
N SER A 4 -8.77 14.07 13.49
CA SER A 4 -8.51 12.76 14.10
C SER A 4 -7.01 12.49 14.16
N ALA A 5 -6.50 12.28 15.36
CA ALA A 5 -5.15 11.78 15.65
C ALA A 5 -4.91 10.34 15.16
N TYR A 6 -5.89 9.72 14.48
CA TYR A 6 -5.82 8.37 13.89
C TYR A 6 -5.80 8.42 12.35
N ARG A 7 -4.88 9.19 11.77
CA ARG A 7 -4.71 9.24 10.30
C ARG A 7 -3.75 8.14 9.83
N SER A 8 -4.03 6.89 10.21
CA SER A 8 -3.25 5.74 9.71
C SER A 8 -3.53 5.54 8.22
N PRO A 9 -2.52 5.26 7.40
CA PRO A 9 -2.73 4.98 5.98
C PRO A 9 -3.58 3.73 5.79
N VAL A 10 -4.34 3.68 4.70
CA VAL A 10 -5.00 2.45 4.26
C VAL A 10 -3.92 1.47 3.81
N LEU A 11 -3.78 0.35 4.52
CA LEU A 11 -2.89 -0.72 4.11
C LEU A 11 -3.52 -1.53 2.97
N VAL A 12 -2.85 -1.57 1.82
CA VAL A 12 -3.23 -2.40 0.68
C VAL A 12 -2.22 -3.54 0.54
N THR A 13 -2.68 -4.75 0.79
CA THR A 13 -1.94 -5.99 0.53
C THR A 13 -2.10 -6.39 -0.95
N GLY A 14 -1.06 -6.94 -1.56
CA GLY A 14 -1.11 -7.31 -2.99
C GLY A 14 -1.17 -6.09 -3.93
N ALA A 15 -0.74 -4.91 -3.44
CA ALA A 15 -0.74 -3.65 -4.19
C ALA A 15 0.07 -3.72 -5.49
N ALA A 16 1.10 -4.56 -5.54
CA ALA A 16 1.95 -4.79 -6.70
C ALA A 16 1.54 -6.04 -7.52
N GLY A 17 0.34 -6.57 -7.32
CA GLY A 17 -0.14 -7.75 -8.07
C GLY A 17 -0.46 -7.42 -9.53
N ASP A 18 -0.09 -8.33 -10.44
CA ASP A 18 -0.38 -8.19 -11.88
C ASP A 18 -1.60 -9.01 -12.34
N ILE A 19 -1.83 -10.17 -11.71
CA ILE A 19 -2.97 -11.02 -12.05
C ILE A 19 -4.24 -10.32 -11.56
N GLY A 20 -5.05 -9.83 -12.51
CA GLY A 20 -6.24 -9.01 -12.25
C GLY A 20 -5.96 -7.58 -11.78
N ALA A 21 -4.76 -7.28 -11.30
CA ALA A 21 -4.28 -5.94 -10.88
C ALA A 21 -5.21 -5.17 -9.91
N ILE A 22 -6.05 -5.88 -9.15
CA ILE A 22 -7.07 -5.26 -8.27
C ILE A 22 -6.41 -4.35 -7.22
N GLY A 23 -5.36 -4.85 -6.55
CA GLY A 23 -4.64 -4.08 -5.53
C GLY A 23 -4.01 -2.80 -6.08
N ARG A 24 -3.49 -2.86 -7.32
CA ARG A 24 -2.92 -1.69 -8.01
C ARG A 24 -3.98 -0.65 -8.32
N HIS A 25 -5.12 -1.06 -8.90
CA HIS A 25 -6.23 -0.16 -9.23
C HIS A 25 -6.86 0.45 -7.97
N LEU A 26 -7.06 -0.35 -6.92
CA LEU A 26 -7.54 0.13 -5.62
C LEU A 26 -6.59 1.17 -5.03
N THR A 27 -5.27 0.91 -5.05
CA THR A 27 -4.25 1.85 -4.57
C THR A 27 -4.34 3.18 -5.32
N ALA A 28 -4.38 3.15 -6.65
CA ALA A 28 -4.50 4.36 -7.47
C ALA A 28 -5.79 5.13 -7.18
N MET A 29 -6.93 4.44 -7.05
CA MET A 29 -8.20 5.07 -6.72
C MET A 29 -8.19 5.73 -5.33
N LEU A 30 -7.65 5.06 -4.32
CA LEU A 30 -7.59 5.59 -2.96
C LEU A 30 -6.70 6.85 -2.90
N LEU A 31 -5.55 6.81 -3.57
CA LEU A 31 -4.65 7.96 -3.70
C LEU A 31 -5.33 9.13 -4.43
N ALA A 32 -6.03 8.86 -5.54
CA ALA A 32 -6.78 9.88 -6.28
C ALA A 32 -7.91 10.52 -5.44
N LYS A 33 -8.47 9.79 -4.48
CA LYS A 33 -9.46 10.30 -3.51
C LYS A 33 -8.83 11.04 -2.31
N GLY A 34 -7.51 11.20 -2.28
CA GLY A 34 -6.80 11.93 -1.21
C GLY A 34 -6.57 11.11 0.06
N HIS A 35 -6.76 9.78 0.02
CA HIS A 35 -6.39 8.91 1.13
C HIS A 35 -4.88 8.66 1.14
N GLN A 36 -4.30 8.55 2.33
CA GLN A 36 -2.94 8.03 2.50
C GLN A 36 -2.99 6.51 2.32
N VAL A 37 -2.10 5.98 1.48
CA VAL A 37 -2.05 4.54 1.19
C VAL A 37 -0.66 4.00 1.49
N ARG A 38 -0.64 2.88 2.22
CA ARG A 38 0.54 2.07 2.43
C ARG A 38 0.38 0.78 1.65
N ALA A 39 1.35 0.46 0.81
CA ALA A 39 1.36 -0.73 -0.02
C ALA A 39 2.37 -1.74 0.54
N LEU A 40 1.87 -2.92 0.95
CA LEU A 40 2.73 -4.05 1.30
C LEU A 40 3.13 -4.78 0.01
N VAL A 41 4.43 -4.84 -0.27
CA VAL A 41 5.00 -5.51 -1.45
C VAL A 41 5.97 -6.61 -1.04
N ARG A 42 5.96 -7.72 -1.79
CA ARG A 42 6.90 -8.84 -1.57
C ARG A 42 8.28 -8.56 -2.15
N ARG A 43 8.35 -7.81 -3.25
CA ARG A 43 9.58 -7.56 -4.03
C ARG A 43 9.79 -6.07 -4.22
N GLU A 44 11.05 -5.65 -4.15
CA GLU A 44 11.51 -4.32 -4.52
C GLU A 44 11.88 -4.33 -6.00
N ASP A 45 10.88 -4.13 -6.86
CA ASP A 45 11.02 -4.12 -8.32
C ASP A 45 10.27 -2.92 -8.94
N GLY A 46 10.21 -2.86 -10.27
CA GLY A 46 9.55 -1.76 -10.98
C GLY A 46 8.07 -1.57 -10.63
N ARG A 47 7.39 -2.58 -10.08
CA ARG A 47 6.01 -2.44 -9.59
C ARG A 47 5.97 -1.66 -8.27
N ALA A 48 6.90 -1.96 -7.36
CA ALA A 48 7.08 -1.21 -6.12
C ALA A 48 7.43 0.26 -6.41
N GLU A 49 8.34 0.51 -7.36
CA GLU A 49 8.64 1.87 -7.81
C GLU A 49 7.43 2.57 -8.43
N GLY A 50 6.62 1.86 -9.22
CA GLY A 50 5.38 2.38 -9.77
C GLY A 50 4.41 2.87 -8.68
N LEU A 51 4.27 2.11 -7.59
CA LEU A 51 3.46 2.49 -6.44
C LEU A 51 4.02 3.73 -5.73
N ARG A 52 5.35 3.82 -5.56
CA ARG A 52 6.01 5.01 -5.00
C ARG A 52 5.74 6.25 -5.85
N ARG A 53 5.85 6.13 -7.18
CA ARG A 53 5.55 7.23 -8.11
C ARG A 53 4.09 7.69 -8.07
N LEU A 54 3.16 6.80 -7.73
CA LEU A 54 1.76 7.16 -7.51
C LEU A 54 1.53 7.88 -6.16
N GLY A 55 2.50 7.85 -5.25
CA GLY A 55 2.40 8.47 -3.92
C GLY A 55 2.06 7.49 -2.80
N ALA A 56 2.09 6.17 -3.05
CA ALA A 56 1.95 5.18 -1.99
C ALA A 56 3.24 5.09 -1.15
N GLU A 57 3.08 4.99 0.17
CA GLU A 57 4.16 4.50 1.04
C GLU A 57 4.35 3.01 0.76
N VAL A 58 5.55 2.58 0.37
CA VAL A 58 5.82 1.18 0.06
C VAL A 58 6.59 0.53 1.20
N VAL A 59 6.02 -0.52 1.76
CA VAL A 59 6.65 -1.38 2.78
C VAL A 59 6.94 -2.74 2.17
N ARG A 60 8.20 -3.16 2.24
CA ARG A 60 8.57 -4.53 1.85
C ARG A 60 8.25 -5.50 2.97
N GLY A 61 7.54 -6.58 2.65
CA GLY A 61 7.28 -7.67 3.59
C GLY A 61 6.47 -8.79 2.98
N ASP A 62 6.37 -9.89 3.74
CA ASP A 62 5.47 -10.99 3.45
C ASP A 62 4.26 -10.91 4.36
N LEU A 63 3.05 -10.97 3.80
CA LEU A 63 1.82 -10.93 4.60
C LEU A 63 1.68 -12.18 5.49
N THR A 64 2.30 -13.29 5.10
CA THR A 64 2.27 -14.56 5.85
C THR A 64 3.30 -14.60 6.99
N ASP A 65 4.21 -13.63 7.05
CA ASP A 65 5.14 -13.45 8.16
C ASP A 65 4.57 -12.44 9.17
N LEU A 66 4.33 -12.89 10.40
CA LEU A 66 3.69 -12.07 11.45
C LEU A 66 4.49 -10.79 11.74
N ALA A 67 5.83 -10.88 11.79
CA ALA A 67 6.67 -9.72 12.05
C ALA A 67 6.58 -8.70 10.91
N SER A 68 6.52 -9.16 9.66
CA SER A 68 6.30 -8.31 8.48
C SER A 68 4.91 -7.67 8.48
N ALA A 69 3.86 -8.42 8.83
CA ALA A 69 2.51 -7.88 8.93
C ALA A 69 2.42 -6.79 10.01
N HIS A 70 3.04 -7.01 11.18
CA HIS A 70 3.10 -6.02 12.26
C HIS A 70 3.83 -4.73 11.87
N ARG A 71 4.90 -4.81 11.07
CA ARG A 71 5.58 -3.60 10.57
C ARG A 71 4.75 -2.81 9.56
N ALA A 72 3.76 -3.45 8.93
CA ALA A 72 2.95 -2.84 7.89
C ALA A 72 1.72 -2.10 8.43
N ILE A 73 1.27 -2.39 9.64
CA ILE A 73 0.12 -1.73 10.29
C ILE A 73 0.50 -0.47 11.07
#